data_AF-A0AAJ6AB54-F1
#
_entry.id   AF-A0AAJ6AB54-F1
#
_cell.length_a   1.000
_cell.length_b   1.000
_cell.length_c   1.000
_cell.angle_alpha   90.00
_cell.angle_beta   90.00
_cell.angle_gamma   90.00
#
_symmetry.space_group_name_H-M   'P 1'
#
loop_
_entity.id
_entity.type
_entity.pdbx_description
1 polymer ?
#
loop_
_entity_poly.entity_id
_entity_poly.type
_entity_poly.pdbx_seq_one_letter_code
_entity_poly.pdbx_strand_id
1 'polypeptide(L)'
;MPFSRFAEPDYTSHVEGERVPNAWFAGDEDCPLLWFAGAWVANWTSVRKIKEGEVTCDLYGFLTTSPNRVVGEIHEKAMPVILRTVEEIELWMTAPWEEAKRLQRPMPDDELLLLSPESVPA
;
A
#
# COMPACT_ATOMS: atom_id res chain seq x y z
N MET A 1 4.17 -6.40 4.91
CA MET A 1 3.15 -7.19 4.18
C MET A 1 3.54 -7.24 2.71
N PRO A 2 3.75 -8.43 2.12
CA PRO A 2 4.29 -8.55 0.76
C PRO A 2 3.31 -8.08 -0.32
N PHE A 3 3.82 -7.40 -1.34
CA PHE A 3 3.09 -7.03 -2.55
C PHE A 3 4.05 -6.90 -3.75
N SER A 4 3.55 -7.05 -4.97
CA SER A 4 4.30 -6.77 -6.21
C SER A 4 3.85 -5.50 -6.92
N ARG A 5 2.58 -5.11 -6.72
CA ARG A 5 1.96 -3.88 -7.23
C ARG A 5 0.82 -3.45 -6.33
N PHE A 6 0.50 -2.16 -6.33
CA PHE A 6 -0.68 -1.61 -5.65
C PHE A 6 -1.43 -0.67 -6.57
N ALA A 7 -2.67 -0.36 -6.23
CA ALA A 7 -3.50 0.50 -7.05
C ALA A 7 -4.09 1.65 -6.25
N GLU A 8 -4.22 2.81 -6.89
CA GLU A 8 -5.00 3.93 -6.40
C GLU A 8 -6.13 4.25 -7.41
N PRO A 9 -7.28 4.78 -6.95
CA PRO A 9 -8.34 5.21 -7.85
C PRO A 9 -7.86 6.37 -8.72
N ASP A 10 -7.96 6.23 -10.05
CA ASP A 10 -7.64 7.27 -11.01
C ASP A 10 -8.89 8.06 -11.38
N TYR A 11 -9.13 9.14 -10.62
CA TYR A 11 -10.23 10.06 -10.87
C TYR A 11 -10.02 10.92 -12.13
N THR A 12 -8.78 11.02 -12.64
CA THR A 12 -8.48 11.85 -13.83
C THR A 12 -8.92 11.16 -15.11
N SER A 13 -8.86 9.83 -15.15
CA SER A 13 -9.34 9.01 -16.27
C SER A 13 -10.80 8.56 -16.12
N HIS A 14 -11.55 9.11 -15.15
CA HIS A 14 -12.92 8.69 -14.89
C HIS A 14 -13.89 9.21 -15.96
N VAL A 15 -14.64 8.29 -16.57
CA VAL A 15 -15.74 8.61 -17.48
C VAL A 15 -17.06 8.59 -16.70
N GLU A 16 -17.87 9.65 -16.84
CA GLU A 16 -19.16 9.76 -16.16
C GLU A 16 -20.08 8.57 -16.49
N GLY A 17 -20.68 7.97 -15.45
CA GLY A 17 -21.51 6.77 -15.58
C GLY A 17 -20.73 5.45 -15.55
N GLU A 18 -19.40 5.49 -15.63
CA GLU A 18 -18.55 4.31 -15.49
C GLU A 18 -17.94 4.19 -14.08
N ARG A 19 -17.33 3.05 -13.80
CA ARG A 19 -16.56 2.85 -12.57
C ARG A 19 -15.24 3.60 -12.69
N VAL A 20 -14.81 4.28 -11.62
CA VAL A 20 -13.48 4.89 -11.54
C VAL A 20 -12.41 3.82 -11.80
N PRO A 21 -11.53 4.01 -12.80
CA PRO A 21 -10.47 3.05 -13.09
C PRO A 21 -9.39 3.08 -12.00
N ASN A 22 -8.52 2.08 -12.03
CA ASN A 22 -7.37 2.00 -11.15
C ASN A 22 -6.09 2.35 -11.92
N ALA A 23 -5.24 3.19 -11.33
CA ALA A 23 -3.84 3.31 -11.71
C ALA A 23 -3.01 2.32 -10.88
N TRP A 24 -2.09 1.61 -11.53
CA TRP A 24 -1.27 0.60 -10.88
C TRP A 24 0.19 1.06 -10.76
N PHE A 25 0.80 0.82 -9.60
CA PHE A 25 2.16 1.22 -9.28
C PHE A 25 3.00 0.01 -8.87
N ALA A 26 4.27 0.02 -9.26
CA ALA A 26 5.27 -1.00 -8.90
C ALA A 26 6.66 -0.36 -8.72
N GLY A 27 7.60 -1.11 -8.14
CA GLY A 27 8.99 -0.66 -7.97
C GLY A 27 9.74 -0.53 -9.30
N ASP A 28 9.50 -1.46 -10.23
CA ASP A 28 9.95 -1.41 -11.61
C ASP A 28 9.01 -2.22 -12.53
N GLU A 29 9.34 -2.33 -13.82
CA GLU A 29 8.54 -3.04 -14.83
C GLU A 29 8.42 -4.55 -14.56
N ASP A 30 9.40 -5.15 -13.88
CA ASP A 30 9.41 -6.57 -13.49
C ASP A 30 8.53 -6.82 -12.24
N CYS A 31 7.98 -5.77 -11.63
CA CYS A 31 7.12 -5.84 -10.44
C CYS A 31 7.73 -6.65 -9.28
N PRO A 32 8.91 -6.26 -8.77
CA PRO A 32 9.61 -6.99 -7.73
C PRO A 32 8.79 -7.04 -6.44
N LEU A 33 9.11 -8.02 -5.59
CA LEU A 33 8.51 -8.11 -4.27
C LEU A 33 8.95 -6.94 -3.40
N LEU A 34 7.98 -6.21 -2.87
CA LEU A 34 8.13 -5.14 -1.90
C LEU A 34 7.23 -5.40 -0.68
N TRP A 35 7.34 -4.58 0.37
CA TRP A 35 6.58 -4.77 1.60
C TRP A 35 5.92 -3.49 2.08
N PHE A 36 4.63 -3.52 2.41
CA PHE A 36 4.04 -2.44 3.19
C PHE A 36 4.49 -2.53 4.65
N ALA A 37 4.73 -1.37 5.29
CA ALA A 37 4.95 -1.25 6.73
C ALA A 37 3.65 -1.59 7.49
N GLY A 38 3.50 -2.87 7.79
CA GLY A 38 2.27 -3.46 8.34
C GLY A 38 2.27 -3.60 9.85
N ALA A 39 1.09 -3.50 10.44
CA ALA A 39 0.81 -3.89 11.83
C ALA A 39 -0.30 -4.94 11.84
N TRP A 40 -0.32 -5.78 12.88
CA TRP A 40 -1.33 -6.82 13.03
C TRP A 40 -1.80 -6.92 14.48
N VAL A 41 -3.02 -7.42 14.65
CA VAL A 41 -3.65 -7.68 15.94
C VAL A 41 -4.15 -9.12 15.93
N ALA A 42 -3.59 -9.93 16.83
CA ALA A 42 -3.97 -11.31 16.99
C ALA A 42 -5.32 -11.45 17.69
N ASN A 43 -6.11 -12.47 17.32
CA ASN A 43 -7.31 -12.91 18.03
C ASN A 43 -8.29 -11.77 18.38
N TRP A 44 -8.52 -10.86 17.44
CA TRP A 44 -9.45 -9.76 17.64
C TRP A 44 -10.89 -10.24 17.49
N THR A 45 -11.69 -10.08 18.55
CA THR A 45 -13.12 -10.42 18.55
C THR A 45 -13.95 -9.18 18.20
N SER A 46 -14.69 -9.24 17.08
CA SER A 46 -15.63 -8.18 16.70
C SER A 46 -16.67 -8.65 15.70
N VAL A 47 -17.72 -7.84 15.51
CA VAL A 47 -18.67 -8.01 14.39
C VAL A 47 -18.09 -7.33 13.16
N ARG A 48 -17.62 -8.11 12.18
CA ARG A 48 -17.09 -7.58 10.90
C ARG A 48 -18.15 -7.45 9.81
N LYS A 49 -19.12 -8.37 9.79
CA LYS A 49 -20.25 -8.39 8.87
C LYS A 49 -21.51 -8.70 9.66
N ILE A 50 -22.57 -7.90 9.48
CA ILE A 50 -23.84 -8.08 10.22
C ILE A 50 -24.37 -9.51 10.11
N LYS A 51 -24.31 -10.11 8.91
CA LYS A 51 -24.79 -11.48 8.66
C LYS A 51 -23.98 -12.58 9.34
N GLU A 52 -22.72 -12.30 9.66
CA GLU A 52 -21.78 -13.27 10.23
C GLU A 52 -21.81 -13.27 11.77
N GLY A 53 -22.29 -12.19 12.37
CA GLY A 53 -22.25 -12.00 13.82
C GLY A 53 -20.83 -11.72 14.31
N GLU A 54 -20.58 -12.02 15.58
CA GLU A 54 -19.28 -11.83 16.21
C GLU A 54 -18.32 -12.96 15.82
N VAL A 55 -17.11 -12.58 15.42
CA VAL A 55 -16.04 -13.51 15.05
C VAL A 55 -14.74 -13.13 15.72
N THR A 56 -13.88 -14.12 15.97
CA THR A 56 -12.50 -13.90 16.41
C THR A 56 -11.57 -14.22 15.26
N CYS A 57 -10.72 -13.26 14.87
CA CYS A 57 -9.79 -13.43 13.77
C CYS A 57 -8.54 -12.56 13.95
N ASP A 58 -7.47 -12.92 13.23
CA ASP A 58 -6.29 -12.07 13.12
C ASP A 58 -6.57 -10.94 12.11
N LEU A 59 -6.27 -9.71 12.50
CA LEU A 59 -6.44 -8.53 11.67
C LEU A 59 -5.10 -7.91 11.34
N TYR A 60 -5.01 -7.25 10.19
CA TYR A 60 -3.83 -6.50 9.79
C TYR A 60 -4.23 -5.20 9.11
N GLY A 61 -3.29 -4.26 9.10
CA GLY A 61 -3.32 -3.04 8.33
C GLY A 61 -1.89 -2.58 8.06
N PHE A 62 -1.74 -1.50 7.31
CA PHE A 62 -0.44 -0.89 7.07
C PHE A 62 -0.52 0.61 7.16
N LEU A 63 0.62 1.24 7.40
CA LEU A 63 0.72 2.68 7.52
C LEU A 63 0.63 3.33 6.14
N THR A 64 0.01 4.50 6.11
CA THR A 64 0.03 5.40 4.97
C THR A 64 0.85 6.65 5.30
N THR A 65 1.22 7.39 4.27
CA THR A 65 1.96 8.64 4.34
C THR A 65 1.49 9.58 3.23
N SER A 66 2.00 10.82 3.20
CA SER A 66 1.75 11.73 2.08
C SER A 66 2.23 11.11 0.78
N PRO A 67 1.52 11.29 -0.35
CA PRO A 67 1.99 10.76 -1.63
C PRO A 67 3.29 11.44 -2.07
N ASN A 68 4.13 10.69 -2.79
CA ASN A 68 5.23 11.23 -3.56
C ASN A 68 4.70 11.87 -4.87
N ARG A 69 5.56 12.38 -5.75
CA ARG A 69 5.09 13.04 -6.98
C ARG A 69 4.36 12.07 -7.92
N VAL A 70 4.87 10.84 -8.05
CA VAL A 70 4.32 9.82 -8.95
C VAL A 70 2.90 9.43 -8.55
N VAL A 71 2.67 9.14 -7.27
CA VAL A 71 1.32 8.81 -6.77
C VAL A 71 0.45 10.07 -6.69
N GLY A 72 1.03 11.19 -6.27
CA GLY A 72 0.29 12.44 -6.03
C GLY A 72 -0.33 13.04 -7.29
N GLU A 73 0.22 12.74 -8.47
CA GLU A 73 -0.38 13.10 -9.76
C GLU A 73 -1.69 12.34 -10.05
N ILE A 74 -1.88 11.16 -9.43
CA ILE A 74 -3.09 10.35 -9.59
C ILE A 74 -4.03 10.45 -8.39
N HIS A 75 -3.49 10.38 -7.17
CA HIS A 75 -4.25 10.34 -5.93
C HIS A 75 -3.54 11.14 -4.82
N GLU A 76 -4.04 12.36 -4.59
CA GLU A 76 -3.40 13.36 -3.71
C GLU A 76 -3.49 13.04 -2.20
N LYS A 77 -4.32 12.08 -1.79
CA LYS A 77 -4.68 11.93 -0.37
C LYS A 77 -3.58 11.23 0.44
N ALA A 78 -3.03 10.14 -0.08
CA ALA A 78 -2.07 9.30 0.61
C ALA A 78 -1.44 8.29 -0.35
N MET A 79 -0.31 7.74 0.05
CA MET A 79 0.26 6.51 -0.50
C MET A 79 0.59 5.53 0.64
N PRO A 80 0.71 4.22 0.37
CA PRO A 80 1.20 3.27 1.36
C PRO A 80 2.67 3.54 1.72
N VAL A 81 3.05 3.22 2.96
CA VAL A 81 4.46 3.18 3.35
C VAL A 81 5.09 1.89 2.83
N ILE A 82 6.14 2.02 2.02
CA ILE A 82 6.80 0.91 1.34
C ILE A 82 8.22 0.71 1.91
N LEU A 83 8.52 -0.54 2.29
CA LEU A 83 9.82 -1.04 2.69
C LEU A 83 10.43 -1.79 1.51
N ARG A 84 11.67 -1.45 1.16
CA ARG A 84 12.30 -1.82 -0.11
C ARG A 84 13.53 -2.67 0.08
N THR A 85 14.20 -2.49 1.21
CA THR A 85 15.47 -3.17 1.54
C THR A 85 15.29 -4.12 2.70
N VAL A 86 16.20 -5.10 2.80
CA VAL A 86 16.21 -6.03 3.93
C VAL A 86 16.43 -5.27 5.24
N GLU A 87 17.22 -4.20 5.21
CA GLU A 87 17.50 -3.35 6.36
C GLU A 87 16.26 -2.57 6.81
N GLU A 88 15.47 -2.03 5.88
CA GLU A 88 14.19 -1.37 6.21
C GLU A 88 13.17 -2.36 6.78
N ILE A 89 13.13 -3.59 6.25
CA ILE A 89 12.27 -4.66 6.77
C ILE A 89 12.70 -5.04 8.19
N GLU A 90 13.98 -5.31 8.40
CA GLU A 90 14.51 -5.68 9.71
C GLU A 90 14.25 -4.57 10.74
N LEU A 91 14.53 -3.31 10.37
CA LEU A 91 14.25 -2.15 11.23
C LEU A 91 12.76 -2.08 11.61
N TRP A 92 11.84 -2.30 10.67
CA TRP A 92 10.40 -2.32 10.96
C TRP A 92 9.99 -3.46 11.89
N MET A 93 10.61 -4.63 11.73
CA MET A 93 10.22 -5.85 12.44
C MET A 93 10.78 -5.92 13.86
N THR A 94 11.92 -5.27 14.15
CA THR A 94 12.66 -5.49 15.40
C THR A 94 13.01 -4.24 16.19
N ALA A 95 13.03 -3.06 15.57
CA ALA A 95 13.43 -1.84 16.28
C ALA A 95 12.32 -1.30 17.19
N PRO A 96 12.67 -0.52 18.23
CA PRO A 96 11.70 0.24 19.00
C PRO A 96 10.91 1.20 18.11
N TRP A 97 9.66 1.49 18.51
CA TRP A 97 8.77 2.36 17.75
C TRP A 97 9.38 3.74 17.43
N GLU A 98 10.17 4.31 18.34
CA GLU A 98 10.83 5.60 18.15
C GLU A 98 11.80 5.64 16.97
N GLU A 99 12.30 4.48 16.55
CA GLU A 99 13.16 4.31 15.37
C GLU A 99 12.35 3.86 14.16
N ALA A 100 11.54 2.81 14.30
CA ALA A 100 10.75 2.24 13.20
C ALA A 100 9.79 3.25 12.55
N LYS A 101 9.17 4.15 13.34
CA LYS A 101 8.24 5.17 12.83
C LYS A 101 8.86 6.13 11.83
N ARG A 102 10.19 6.26 11.80
CA ARG A 102 10.91 7.08 10.80
C ARG A 102 10.76 6.54 9.38
N LEU A 103 10.38 5.26 9.24
CA LEU A 103 10.04 4.65 7.96
C LEU A 103 8.69 5.12 7.41
N GLN A 104 7.83 5.79 8.21
CA GLN A 104 6.57 6.38 7.73
C GLN A 104 6.82 7.64 6.89
N ARG A 105 7.36 7.45 5.69
CA ARG A 105 7.74 8.48 4.72
C ARG A 105 7.42 8.02 3.30
N PRO A 106 7.18 8.94 2.35
CA PRO A 106 6.99 8.56 0.95
C PRO A 106 8.22 7.84 0.40
N MET A 107 7.97 6.92 -0.53
CA MET A 107 9.01 6.31 -1.37
C MET A 107 9.59 7.38 -2.33
N PRO A 108 10.90 7.37 -2.62
CA PRO A 108 11.48 8.29 -3.60
C PRO A 108 10.75 8.25 -4.95
N ASP A 109 10.67 9.40 -5.63
CA ASP A 109 9.94 9.54 -6.89
C ASP A 109 10.52 8.65 -8.01
N ASP A 110 11.82 8.39 -7.98
CA ASP A 110 12.58 7.65 -8.99
C ASP A 110 12.62 6.13 -8.76
N GLU A 111 12.03 5.65 -7.66
CA GLU A 111 11.99 4.23 -7.33
C GLU A 111 10.56 3.64 -7.41
N LEU A 112 9.60 4.42 -7.88
CA LEU A 112 8.23 3.98 -8.08
C LEU A 112 7.77 4.40 -9.48
N LEU A 113 7.12 3.50 -10.21
CA LEU A 113 6.57 3.82 -11.52
C LEU A 113 5.09 3.50 -11.62
N LEU A 114 4.41 4.31 -12.44
CA LEU A 114 3.05 4.06 -12.93
C LEU A 114 3.14 3.04 -14.07
N LEU A 115 2.49 1.89 -13.89
CA LEU A 115 2.43 0.81 -14.87
C LEU A 115 1.52 1.18 -16.03
N SER A 116 1.92 0.80 -17.25
CA SER A 116 1.06 0.91 -18.41
C SER A 116 -0.12 -0.07 -18.29
N PRO A 117 -1.31 0.23 -18.85
CA PRO A 117 -2.43 -0.71 -18.83
C PRO A 117 -2.10 -2.10 -19.39
N GLU A 118 -1.18 -2.18 -20.35
CA GLU A 118 -0.73 -3.43 -20.98
C GLU A 118 0.14 -4.29 -20.05
N SER A 119 0.87 -3.66 -19.12
CA SER A 119 1.75 -4.33 -18.15
C SER A 119 0.99 -4.89 -16.94
N VAL A 120 -0.30 -4.61 -16.80
CA VAL A 120 -1.13 -5.08 -15.70
C VAL A 120 -1.89 -6.34 -16.15
N PRO A 121 -1.46 -7.57 -15.76
CA PRO A 121 -2.24 -8.77 -16.02
C PRO A 121 -3.66 -8.65 -15.46
N ALA A 122 -4.62 -9.09 -16.28
CA ALA A 122 -6.07 -9.07 -16.06
C ALA A 122 -6.52 -9.79 -14.79
#